data_AF-A0A183JUP7-F1
#
_entry.id   AF-A0A183JUP7-F1
#
_cell.length_a   1.000
_cell.length_b   1.000
_cell.length_c   1.000
_cell.angle_alpha   90.00
_cell.angle_beta   90.00
_cell.angle_gamma   90.00
#
_symmetry.space_group_name_H-M   'P 1'
#
loop_
_entity.id
_entity.type
_entity.pdbx_description
1 polymer ?
#
loop_
_entity_poly.entity_id
_entity_poly.type
_entity_poly.pdbx_seq_one_letter_code
_entity_poly.pdbx_strand_id
1 'polypeptide(L)'
;MAGLALNVDQPSSVSKRIYLDWLQEKRTHLSLNGSCKSIARRTDHKWEDRLVLDGFSKFVEFLASGVDIHHRCVARHVYWSNHTDFGKSNEEINIQLIHDSAASWSTKTLMDFIESSNLVCVDVAQYSGESSTLVFNRQSSRRYFARFCIITVPVGVLKGLDRRSAIHFHPCLPSRKRLAIDRLGIPKLGAETHNKVN
;
A
#
# COMPACT_ATOMS: atom_id res chain seq x y z
N MET A 1 -19.85 -24.48 9.02
CA MET A 1 -19.55 -25.21 7.76
C MET A 1 -18.07 -25.13 7.51
N ALA A 2 -17.36 -26.26 7.46
CA ALA A 2 -15.94 -26.28 7.08
C ALA A 2 -15.80 -25.83 5.62
N GLY A 3 -14.87 -24.91 5.34
CA GLY A 3 -14.62 -24.45 3.97
C GLY A 3 -14.14 -25.59 3.08
N LEU A 4 -14.36 -25.47 1.76
CA LEU A 4 -13.93 -26.44 0.73
C LEU A 4 -12.46 -26.85 0.84
N ALA A 5 -11.61 -26.02 1.45
CA ALA A 5 -10.18 -26.27 1.65
C ALA A 5 -9.86 -27.38 2.68
N LEU A 6 -10.81 -27.74 3.56
CA LEU A 6 -10.62 -28.77 4.59
C LEU A 6 -11.22 -30.12 4.20
N ASN A 7 -11.83 -30.22 3.02
CA ASN A 7 -12.42 -31.46 2.53
C ASN A 7 -11.38 -32.25 1.72
N VAL A 8 -10.90 -33.36 2.30
CA VAL A 8 -9.87 -34.23 1.70
C VAL A 8 -10.35 -34.86 0.39
N ASP A 9 -11.67 -34.98 0.20
CA ASP A 9 -12.29 -35.56 -1.00
C ASP A 9 -12.50 -34.51 -2.12
N GLN A 10 -12.02 -33.28 -1.94
CA GLN A 10 -12.07 -32.21 -2.93
C GLN A 10 -10.67 -31.74 -3.35
N PRO A 11 -10.45 -31.44 -4.65
CA PRO A 11 -11.36 -31.69 -5.76
C PRO A 11 -11.49 -33.19 -6.07
N SER A 12 -12.69 -33.63 -6.45
CA SER A 12 -12.91 -35.02 -6.89
C SER A 12 -12.05 -35.36 -8.11
N SER A 13 -11.77 -36.65 -8.35
CA SER A 13 -11.00 -37.11 -9.51
C SER A 13 -11.57 -36.63 -10.84
N VAL A 14 -12.91 -36.53 -10.94
CA VAL A 14 -13.61 -36.02 -12.12
C VAL A 14 -13.36 -34.52 -12.30
N SER A 15 -13.53 -33.73 -11.23
CA SER A 15 -13.27 -32.28 -11.27
C SER A 15 -11.81 -31.97 -11.59
N LYS A 16 -10.87 -32.76 -11.05
CA LYS A 16 -9.44 -32.64 -11.35
C LYS A 16 -9.16 -32.88 -12.83
N ARG A 17 -9.80 -33.87 -13.44
CA ARG A 17 -9.62 -34.19 -14.86
C ARG A 17 -10.17 -33.09 -15.77
N ILE A 18 -11.38 -32.60 -15.49
CA ILE A 18 -11.97 -31.45 -16.20
C ILE A 18 -11.04 -30.23 -16.14
N TYR A 19 -10.47 -29.95 -14.97
CA TYR A 19 -9.54 -28.82 -14.81
C TYR A 19 -8.25 -28.99 -15.62
N LEU A 20 -7.67 -30.20 -15.63
CA LEU A 20 -6.48 -30.50 -16.42
C LEU A 20 -6.75 -30.39 -17.93
N ASP A 21 -7.88 -30.91 -18.40
CA ASP A 21 -8.28 -30.82 -19.81
C ASP A 21 -8.43 -29.35 -20.25
N TRP A 22 -9.07 -28.52 -19.42
CA TRP A 22 -9.19 -27.08 -19.66
C TRP A 22 -7.83 -26.35 -19.68
N LEU A 23 -6.91 -26.69 -18.76
CA LEU A 23 -5.56 -26.12 -18.76
C LEU A 23 -4.78 -26.50 -20.04
N GLN A 24 -4.95 -27.74 -20.51
CA GLN A 24 -4.33 -28.24 -21.73
C GLN A 24 -4.85 -27.49 -22.97
N GLU A 25 -6.17 -27.30 -23.05
CA GLU A 25 -6.82 -26.53 -24.11
C GLU A 25 -6.34 -25.08 -24.12
N LYS A 26 -6.31 -24.43 -22.95
CA LYS A 26 -5.84 -23.03 -22.81
C LYS A 26 -4.37 -22.89 -23.19
N ARG A 27 -3.51 -23.83 -22.79
CA ARG A 27 -2.10 -23.86 -23.20
C ARG A 27 -1.95 -24.00 -24.71
N THR A 28 -2.73 -24.90 -25.33
CA THR A 28 -2.71 -25.12 -26.78
C THR A 28 -3.16 -23.86 -27.53
N HIS A 29 -4.27 -23.25 -27.10
CA HIS A 29 -4.76 -21.99 -27.65
C HIS A 29 -3.71 -20.86 -27.57
N LEU A 30 -3.03 -20.71 -26.43
CA LEU A 30 -1.97 -19.71 -26.26
C LEU A 30 -0.76 -19.99 -27.17
N SER A 31 -0.40 -21.26 -27.39
CA SER A 31 0.71 -21.61 -28.30
C SER A 31 0.40 -21.32 -29.77
N LEU A 32 -0.86 -21.47 -30.18
CA LEU A 32 -1.29 -21.25 -31.56
C LEU A 32 -1.55 -19.77 -31.87
N ASN A 33 -2.17 -19.05 -30.93
CA ASN A 33 -2.69 -17.71 -31.17
C ASN A 33 -1.85 -16.60 -30.49
N GLY A 34 -0.88 -16.97 -29.66
CA GLY A 34 -0.09 -16.02 -28.86
C GLY A 34 -0.90 -15.39 -27.70
N SER A 35 -0.24 -14.51 -26.94
CA SER A 35 -0.91 -13.71 -25.91
C SER A 35 -1.70 -12.56 -26.55
N CYS A 36 -3.02 -12.59 -26.42
CA CYS A 36 -3.89 -11.50 -26.88
C CYS A 36 -4.38 -10.67 -25.69
N LYS A 37 -4.39 -9.35 -25.83
CA LYS A 37 -4.98 -8.45 -24.83
C LYS A 37 -6.47 -8.77 -24.71
N SER A 38 -6.92 -9.11 -23.52
CA SER A 38 -8.33 -9.42 -23.26
C SER A 38 -8.87 -8.58 -22.12
N ILE A 39 -10.14 -8.18 -22.24
CA ILE A 39 -10.87 -7.52 -21.16
C ILE A 39 -11.29 -8.60 -20.17
N ALA A 40 -11.02 -8.39 -18.88
CA ALA A 40 -11.49 -9.28 -17.84
C ALA A 40 -13.03 -9.37 -17.89
N ARG A 41 -13.56 -10.59 -17.99
CA ARG A 41 -15.00 -10.88 -17.95
C ARG A 41 -15.29 -11.75 -16.74
N ARG A 42 -16.54 -11.73 -16.26
CA ARG A 42 -16.98 -12.72 -15.27
C ARG A 42 -16.69 -14.13 -15.80
N THR A 43 -16.19 -14.98 -14.92
CA THR A 43 -15.98 -16.39 -15.21
C THR A 43 -17.31 -17.11 -15.05
N ASP A 44 -17.62 -18.02 -15.96
CA ASP A 44 -18.82 -18.87 -15.84
C ASP A 44 -18.62 -19.94 -14.75
N HIS A 45 -17.35 -20.21 -14.41
CA HIS A 45 -16.97 -21.23 -13.44
C HIS A 45 -16.40 -20.61 -12.16
N LYS A 46 -16.91 -21.05 -11.01
CA LYS A 46 -16.51 -20.58 -9.67
C LYS A 46 -15.07 -20.95 -9.28
N TRP A 47 -14.44 -21.86 -10.00
CA TRP A 47 -13.10 -22.40 -9.75
C TRP A 47 -12.06 -21.92 -10.77
N GLU A 48 -12.47 -21.03 -11.69
CA GLU A 48 -11.55 -20.50 -12.70
C GLU A 48 -10.70 -19.37 -12.12
N ASP A 49 -9.42 -19.65 -11.88
CA ASP A 49 -8.43 -18.62 -11.61
C ASP A 49 -7.85 -18.07 -12.91
N ARG A 50 -7.76 -16.74 -12.98
CA ARG A 50 -7.16 -16.04 -14.12
C ARG A 50 -5.77 -15.53 -13.77
N LEU A 51 -4.80 -15.96 -14.57
CA LEU A 51 -3.42 -15.51 -14.47
C LEU A 51 -3.17 -14.34 -15.41
N VAL A 52 -2.45 -13.33 -14.92
CA VAL A 52 -1.93 -12.24 -15.74
C VAL A 52 -0.61 -12.69 -16.34
N LEU A 53 -0.61 -13.01 -17.63
CA LEU A 53 0.53 -13.61 -18.31
C LEU A 53 1.60 -12.59 -18.75
N ASP A 54 1.19 -11.34 -18.94
CA ASP A 54 2.05 -10.28 -19.49
C ASP A 54 2.75 -9.45 -18.40
N GLY A 55 2.75 -9.96 -17.16
CA GLY A 55 3.29 -9.31 -15.97
C GLY A 55 2.28 -8.38 -15.29
N PHE A 56 2.16 -8.51 -13.96
CA PHE A 56 1.28 -7.63 -13.17
C PHE A 56 1.81 -6.18 -13.12
N SER A 57 3.10 -5.95 -13.38
CA SER A 57 3.70 -4.61 -13.41
C SER A 57 3.06 -3.69 -14.45
N LYS A 58 2.70 -4.22 -15.63
CA LYS A 58 2.03 -3.43 -16.69
C LYS A 58 0.71 -2.82 -16.22
N PHE A 59 0.01 -3.50 -15.31
CA PHE A 59 -1.21 -2.98 -14.71
C PHE A 59 -0.91 -1.81 -13.75
N VAL A 60 0.16 -1.92 -12.96
CA VAL A 60 0.60 -0.85 -12.05
C VAL A 60 1.10 0.36 -12.83
N GLU A 61 1.88 0.16 -13.89
CA GLU A 61 2.36 1.24 -14.78
C GLU A 61 1.20 1.99 -15.43
N PHE A 62 0.19 1.26 -15.92
CA PHE A 62 -1.02 1.87 -16.46
C PHE A 62 -1.75 2.73 -15.42
N LEU A 63 -1.93 2.22 -14.19
CA LEU A 63 -2.57 2.97 -13.10
C LEU A 63 -1.75 4.17 -12.61
N ALA A 64 -0.43 4.11 -12.72
CA ALA A 64 0.49 5.19 -12.35
C ALA A 64 0.52 6.32 -13.40
N SER A 65 0.01 6.07 -14.62
CA SER A 65 0.05 7.04 -15.71
C SER A 65 -0.70 8.32 -15.35
N GLY A 66 0.00 9.45 -15.41
CA GLY A 66 -0.55 10.78 -15.09
C GLY A 66 -0.65 11.09 -13.59
N VAL A 67 -0.11 10.22 -12.72
CA VAL A 67 -0.02 10.47 -11.28
C VAL A 67 1.39 10.96 -10.95
N ASP A 68 1.49 12.01 -10.15
CA ASP A 68 2.78 12.49 -9.62
C ASP A 68 3.29 11.54 -8.52
N ILE A 69 4.32 10.76 -8.83
CA ILE A 69 4.86 9.72 -7.96
C ILE A 69 6.32 10.02 -7.63
N HIS A 70 6.58 10.23 -6.34
CA HIS A 70 7.94 10.48 -5.84
C HIS A 70 8.60 9.18 -5.37
N HIS A 71 9.48 8.63 -6.19
CA HIS A 71 10.28 7.46 -5.85
C HIS A 71 11.45 7.81 -4.92
N ARG A 72 11.98 6.80 -4.22
CA ARG A 72 13.12 6.93 -3.27
C ARG A 72 12.86 7.93 -2.13
N CYS A 73 11.59 8.18 -1.85
CA CYS A 73 11.11 8.96 -0.72
C CYS A 73 10.50 8.02 0.32
N VAL A 74 11.16 7.88 1.47
CA VAL A 74 10.66 7.05 2.58
C VAL A 74 10.01 7.95 3.61
N ALA A 75 8.68 7.83 3.79
CA ALA A 75 7.97 8.52 4.86
C ALA A 75 8.51 8.08 6.23
N ARG A 76 8.78 9.05 7.10
CA ARG A 76 9.35 8.83 8.44
C ARG A 76 8.44 9.35 9.53
N HIS A 77 7.89 10.55 9.33
CA HIS A 77 7.01 11.18 10.30
C HIS A 77 5.73 11.65 9.63
N VAL A 78 4.60 11.45 10.29
CA VAL A 78 3.30 11.98 9.89
C VAL A 78 2.78 12.84 11.02
N TYR A 79 2.69 14.15 10.76
CA TYR A 79 2.17 15.15 11.67
C TYR A 79 0.74 15.48 11.26
N TRP A 80 -0.20 15.36 12.19
CA TRP A 80 -1.62 15.57 11.93
C TRP A 80 -2.31 16.17 13.16
N SER A 81 -3.45 16.81 12.97
CA SER A 81 -4.25 17.34 14.07
C SER A 81 -5.23 16.28 14.58
N ASN A 82 -5.35 16.14 15.90
CA ASN A 82 -6.36 15.30 16.54
C ASN A 82 -7.76 15.94 16.55
N HIS A 83 -7.89 17.20 16.14
CA HIS A 83 -9.17 17.91 16.17
C HIS A 83 -10.08 17.40 15.05
N THR A 84 -11.32 17.05 15.41
CA THR A 84 -12.37 16.64 14.47
C THR A 84 -13.08 17.82 13.82
N ASP A 85 -12.78 19.05 14.28
CA ASP A 85 -13.39 20.26 13.78
C ASP A 85 -12.70 20.68 12.48
N PHE A 86 -13.12 20.05 11.39
CA PHE A 86 -12.91 20.58 10.05
C PHE A 86 -13.81 21.81 9.85
N GLY A 87 -13.60 22.84 10.68
CA GLY A 87 -14.20 24.14 10.47
C GLY A 87 -13.90 24.58 9.04
N LYS A 88 -14.90 25.12 8.35
CA LYS A 88 -14.78 25.68 7.00
C LYS A 88 -13.89 26.92 7.05
N SER A 89 -12.58 26.75 7.25
CA SER A 89 -11.62 27.81 6.94
C SER A 89 -11.61 27.90 5.41
N ASN A 90 -12.31 28.90 4.89
CA ASN A 90 -12.31 29.27 3.47
C ASN A 90 -11.03 30.04 3.09
N GLU A 91 -10.04 30.14 3.98
CA GLU A 91 -8.75 30.72 3.66
C GLU A 91 -7.96 29.73 2.81
N GLU A 92 -7.67 30.14 1.57
CA GLU A 92 -6.79 29.42 0.68
C GLU A 92 -5.36 29.46 1.23
N ILE A 93 -4.99 28.43 1.99
CA ILE A 93 -3.62 28.26 2.44
C ILE A 93 -2.75 27.94 1.21
N ASN A 94 -1.84 28.85 0.87
CA ASN A 94 -0.88 28.62 -0.21
C ASN A 94 0.20 27.62 0.24
N ILE A 95 -0.02 26.35 -0.09
CA ILE A 95 0.86 25.23 0.24
C ILE A 95 2.27 25.41 -0.37
N GLN A 96 2.38 26.07 -1.53
CA GLN A 96 3.65 26.27 -2.24
C GLN A 96 4.64 27.09 -1.41
N LEU A 97 4.18 28.19 -0.79
CA LEU A 97 5.00 29.08 0.04
C LEU A 97 5.46 28.40 1.34
N ILE A 98 4.70 27.43 1.84
CA ILE A 98 5.04 26.67 3.06
C ILE A 98 6.23 25.75 2.79
N HIS A 99 6.28 25.11 1.62
CA HIS A 99 7.33 24.15 1.27
C HIS A 99 8.74 24.71 1.38
N ASP A 100 8.95 25.98 1.01
CA ASP A 100 10.28 26.61 0.95
C ASP A 100 10.87 26.91 2.33
N SER A 101 10.02 27.23 3.32
CA SER A 101 10.44 27.59 4.68
C SER A 101 10.38 26.42 5.67
N ALA A 102 9.50 25.45 5.41
CA ALA A 102 9.17 24.37 6.34
C ALA A 102 10.32 23.41 6.63
N ALA A 103 11.35 23.32 5.77
CA ALA A 103 12.49 22.45 6.00
C ALA A 103 13.28 22.81 7.28
N SER A 104 13.23 24.08 7.70
CA SER A 104 13.97 24.59 8.88
C SER A 104 13.16 24.53 10.18
N TRP A 105 11.86 24.24 10.13
CA TRP A 105 11.01 24.31 11.32
C TRP A 105 11.34 23.21 12.33
N SER A 106 11.43 23.60 13.60
CA SER A 106 11.47 22.68 14.73
C SER A 106 10.17 21.86 14.80
N THR A 107 10.22 20.69 15.46
CA THR A 107 9.04 19.85 15.67
C THR A 107 7.90 20.61 16.37
N LYS A 108 8.24 21.49 17.32
CA LYS A 108 7.25 22.29 18.05
C LYS A 108 6.54 23.28 17.10
N THR A 109 7.32 24.07 16.37
CA THR A 109 6.81 25.02 15.37
C THR A 109 5.93 24.33 14.32
N LEU A 110 6.35 23.14 13.89
CA LEU A 110 5.57 22.34 12.94
C LEU A 110 4.23 21.87 13.53
N MET A 111 4.21 21.39 14.78
CA MET A 111 2.96 20.99 15.44
C MET A 111 2.01 22.17 15.64
N ASP A 112 2.51 23.31 16.15
CA ASP A 112 1.71 24.52 16.33
C ASP A 112 1.08 24.99 15.00
N PHE A 113 1.84 24.88 13.90
CA PHE A 113 1.35 25.16 12.56
C PHE A 113 0.29 24.15 12.09
N ILE A 114 0.52 22.85 12.28
CA ILE A 114 -0.41 21.79 11.87
C ILE A 114 -1.75 21.91 12.60
N GLU A 115 -1.73 22.24 13.89
CA GLU A 115 -2.93 22.43 14.71
C GLU A 115 -3.72 23.66 14.27
N SER A 116 -3.05 24.75 13.89
CA SER A 116 -3.71 25.99 13.43
C SER A 116 -4.16 25.95 11.96
N SER A 117 -3.48 25.20 11.10
CA SER A 117 -3.72 25.17 9.64
C SER A 117 -4.67 24.06 9.17
N ASN A 118 -5.00 23.10 10.04
CA ASN A 118 -5.78 21.90 9.67
C ASN A 118 -5.16 21.12 8.48
N LEU A 119 -3.83 21.15 8.38
CA LEU A 119 -3.06 20.39 7.41
C LEU A 119 -2.47 19.14 8.05
N VAL A 120 -2.07 18.20 7.20
CA VAL A 120 -1.23 17.05 7.54
C VAL A 120 0.13 17.28 6.90
N CYS A 121 1.20 17.04 7.65
CA CYS A 121 2.57 17.08 7.14
C CYS A 121 3.18 15.69 7.14
N VAL A 122 3.74 15.27 6.01
CA VAL A 122 4.53 14.04 5.88
C VAL A 122 5.99 14.41 5.70
N ASP A 123 6.83 14.05 6.66
CA ASP A 123 8.27 14.17 6.56
C ASP A 123 8.87 12.90 5.95
N VAL A 124 9.68 13.08 4.91
CA VAL A 124 10.32 11.99 4.16
C VAL A 124 11.83 12.11 4.19
N ALA A 125 12.48 10.95 4.28
CA ALA A 125 13.90 10.81 3.98
C ALA A 125 14.07 10.49 2.48
N GLN A 126 14.88 11.30 1.80
CA GLN A 126 15.22 11.09 0.39
C GLN A 126 16.57 10.38 0.27
N TYR A 127 16.62 9.38 -0.60
CA TYR A 127 17.82 8.57 -0.83
C TYR A 127 18.31 8.77 -2.27
N SER A 128 19.60 9.09 -2.43
CA SER A 128 20.28 9.15 -3.72
C SER A 128 21.07 7.85 -3.95
N GLY A 129 20.87 7.19 -5.10
CA GLY A 129 21.61 5.99 -5.49
C GLY A 129 20.78 4.92 -6.21
N GLU A 130 21.40 4.23 -7.16
CA GLU A 130 20.83 3.06 -7.89
C GLU A 130 21.17 1.71 -7.22
N SER A 131 22.00 1.71 -6.17
CA SER A 131 22.56 0.49 -5.60
C SER A 131 22.11 0.23 -4.15
N SER A 132 22.14 -1.05 -3.77
CA SER A 132 21.59 -1.64 -2.53
C SER A 132 22.26 -1.16 -1.22
N THR A 133 23.26 -0.28 -1.28
CA THR A 133 23.91 0.37 -0.14
C THR A 133 23.16 1.64 0.31
N LEU A 134 21.85 1.51 0.54
CA LEU A 134 20.90 2.59 0.85
C LEU A 134 21.11 3.32 2.20
N VAL A 135 22.25 3.14 2.88
CA VAL A 135 22.40 3.55 4.28
C VAL A 135 23.21 4.85 4.46
N PHE A 136 24.04 5.25 3.49
CA PHE A 136 25.05 6.28 3.77
C PHE A 136 24.83 7.66 3.14
N ASN A 137 23.81 7.85 2.28
CA ASN A 137 23.60 9.14 1.62
C ASN A 137 22.18 9.68 1.86
N ARG A 138 21.84 9.89 3.14
CA ARG A 138 20.58 10.53 3.55
C ARG A 138 20.66 12.02 3.18
N GLN A 139 19.87 12.42 2.20
CA GLN A 139 19.69 13.84 1.88
C GLN A 139 18.80 14.53 2.91
N SER A 140 18.78 15.86 2.86
CA SER A 140 17.89 16.73 3.63
C SER A 140 16.45 16.21 3.64
N SER A 141 15.84 16.22 4.82
CA SER A 141 14.43 15.85 5.03
C SER A 141 13.52 16.76 4.19
N ARG A 142 12.59 16.16 3.44
CA ARG A 142 11.58 16.89 2.66
C ARG A 142 10.22 16.71 3.32
N ARG A 143 9.46 17.78 3.43
CA ARG A 143 8.11 17.79 4.02
C ARG A 143 7.07 18.00 2.93
N TYR A 144 5.95 17.30 3.02
CA TYR A 144 4.76 17.47 2.17
C TYR A 144 3.57 17.86 3.00
N PHE A 145 2.84 18.89 2.59
CA PHE A 145 1.65 19.38 3.26
C PHE A 145 0.41 19.10 2.42
N ALA A 146 -0.65 18.60 3.06
CA ALA A 146 -1.91 18.33 2.40
C ALA A 146 -3.06 18.40 3.40
N ARG A 147 -4.29 18.63 2.91
CA ARG A 147 -5.49 18.59 3.76
C ARG A 147 -5.83 17.18 4.23
N PHE A 148 -5.50 16.18 3.42
CA PHE A 148 -5.77 14.77 3.69
C PHE A 148 -4.53 13.93 3.39
N CYS A 149 -4.33 12.88 4.18
CA CYS A 149 -3.26 11.89 3.97
C CYS A 149 -3.86 10.49 3.95
N ILE A 150 -3.60 9.75 2.87
CA ILE A 150 -4.02 8.36 2.73
C ILE A 150 -2.79 7.48 2.98
N ILE A 151 -2.90 6.56 3.92
CA ILE A 151 -1.80 5.66 4.32
C ILE A 151 -2.09 4.26 3.80
N THR A 152 -1.33 3.83 2.79
CA THR A 152 -1.46 2.51 2.13
C THR A 152 -0.29 1.58 2.43
N VAL A 153 0.46 1.85 3.51
CA VAL A 153 1.67 1.08 3.83
C VAL A 153 1.30 -0.34 4.33
N PRO A 154 2.18 -1.33 4.11
CA PRO A 154 1.98 -2.68 4.64
C PRO A 154 1.81 -2.70 6.16
N VAL A 155 1.05 -3.68 6.67
CA VAL A 155 0.84 -3.82 8.13
C VAL A 155 2.15 -4.01 8.90
N GLY A 156 3.17 -4.64 8.31
CA GLY A 156 4.49 -4.77 8.92
C GLY A 156 5.20 -3.43 9.12
N VAL A 157 4.94 -2.45 8.27
CA VAL A 157 5.43 -1.07 8.42
C VAL A 157 4.71 -0.37 9.57
N LEU A 158 3.38 -0.52 9.65
CA LEU A 158 2.60 0.04 10.76
C LEU A 158 2.97 -0.56 12.13
N LYS A 159 3.36 -1.83 12.15
CA LYS A 159 3.89 -2.53 13.34
C LYS A 159 5.35 -2.20 13.64
N GLY A 160 6.04 -1.45 12.79
CA GLY A 160 7.44 -1.07 12.98
C GLY A 160 8.44 -2.23 12.95
N LEU A 161 8.16 -3.29 12.17
CA LEU A 161 9.00 -4.50 12.14
C LEU A 161 10.41 -4.25 11.57
N ASP A 162 10.56 -3.29 10.66
CA ASP A 162 11.87 -2.82 10.18
C ASP A 162 12.01 -1.30 10.40
N ARG A 163 13.01 -0.92 11.20
CA ARG A 163 13.35 0.49 11.52
C ARG A 163 13.62 1.32 10.26
N ARG A 164 14.09 0.71 9.18
CA ARG A 164 14.36 1.40 7.91
C ARG A 164 13.08 1.83 7.19
N SER A 165 11.92 1.28 7.55
CA SER A 165 10.62 1.63 6.97
C SER A 165 9.61 2.19 7.96
N ALA A 166 9.90 2.15 9.27
CA ALA A 166 8.97 2.57 10.31
C ALA A 166 8.55 4.04 10.16
N ILE A 167 7.26 4.28 10.45
CA ILE A 167 6.62 5.60 10.40
C ILE A 167 6.18 5.99 11.82
N HIS A 168 6.54 7.20 12.23
CA HIS A 168 6.14 7.79 13.50
C HIS A 168 4.99 8.76 13.30
N PHE A 169 3.90 8.56 14.05
CA PHE A 169 2.72 9.42 14.01
C PHE A 169 2.77 10.43 15.15
N HIS A 170 2.48 11.70 14.83
CA HIS A 170 2.49 12.84 15.74
C HIS A 170 1.16 13.60 15.59
N PRO A 171 0.23 13.49 16.55
CA PRO A 171 0.28 12.63 17.73
C PRO A 171 0.19 11.14 17.36
N CYS A 172 0.49 10.28 18.33
CA CYS A 172 0.39 8.83 18.17
C CYS A 172 -1.02 8.42 17.70
N LEU A 173 -1.09 7.36 16.89
CA LEU A 173 -2.38 6.80 16.48
C LEU A 173 -3.26 6.46 17.71
N PRO A 174 -4.59 6.68 17.63
CA PRO A 174 -5.51 6.37 18.71
C PRO A 174 -5.36 4.92 19.20
N SER A 175 -5.53 4.69 20.50
CA SER A 175 -5.36 3.37 21.14
C SER A 175 -6.12 2.26 20.42
N ARG A 176 -7.38 2.52 20.03
CA ARG A 176 -8.21 1.58 19.26
C ARG A 176 -7.56 1.18 17.93
N LYS A 177 -6.95 2.13 17.21
CA LYS A 177 -6.26 1.87 15.93
C LYS A 177 -4.98 1.06 16.15
N ARG A 178 -4.18 1.41 17.15
CA ARG A 178 -2.97 0.67 17.51
C ARG A 178 -3.27 -0.78 17.90
N LEU A 179 -4.24 -0.99 18.79
CA LEU A 179 -4.67 -2.33 19.19
C LEU A 179 -5.18 -3.16 18.00
N ALA A 180 -5.90 -2.54 17.05
CA ALA A 180 -6.33 -3.23 15.84
C ALA A 180 -5.14 -3.66 14.97
N ILE A 181 -4.14 -2.79 14.79
CA ILE A 181 -2.90 -3.10 14.08
C ILE A 181 -2.15 -4.23 14.79
N ASP A 182 -2.08 -4.22 16.13
CA ASP A 182 -1.39 -5.24 16.92
C ASP A 182 -2.04 -6.62 16.78
N ARG A 183 -3.38 -6.67 16.70
CA ARG A 183 -4.14 -7.91 16.50
C ARG A 183 -4.01 -8.50 15.08
N LEU A 184 -3.68 -7.70 14.07
CA LEU A 184 -3.45 -8.23 12.74
C LEU A 184 -2.25 -9.17 12.76
N GLY A 185 -2.41 -10.35 12.16
CA GLY A 185 -1.34 -11.31 12.01
C GLY A 185 -0.15 -10.69 11.26
N ILE A 186 1.06 -10.94 11.75
CA ILE A 186 2.27 -10.65 11.00
C ILE A 186 2.44 -11.79 10.00
N PRO A 187 2.62 -11.51 8.69
CA PRO A 187 3.01 -12.55 7.75
C PRO A 187 4.35 -13.13 8.21
N LYS A 188 4.32 -14.35 8.75
CA LYS A 188 5.51 -15.18 8.96
C LYS A 188 5.78 -15.94 7.65
N LEU A 189 7.02 -16.29 7.39
CA LEU A 189 7.34 -17.20 6.29
C LEU A 189 6.53 -18.49 6.49
N GLY A 190 5.70 -18.87 5.52
CA GLY A 190 4.79 -20.01 5.64
C GLY A 190 3.44 -19.74 6.30
N ALA A 191 3.10 -18.49 6.64
CA ALA A 191 1.77 -18.13 7.14
C ALA A 191 0.71 -18.23 6.03
N GLU A 192 -0.41 -18.89 6.32
CA GLU A 192 -1.52 -19.03 5.39
C GLU A 192 -2.15 -17.67 5.07
N THR A 193 -2.16 -17.30 3.79
CA THR A 193 -2.66 -16.00 3.30
C THR A 193 -4.19 -15.94 3.19
N HIS A 194 -4.91 -16.99 3.59
CA HIS A 194 -6.32 -17.19 3.25
C HIS A 194 -7.20 -17.75 4.36
N ASN A 195 -6.79 -17.65 5.63
CA ASN A 195 -7.72 -17.86 6.73
C ASN A 195 -8.63 -16.63 6.91
N LYS A 196 -9.73 -16.63 6.16
CA LYS A 196 -10.88 -15.77 6.45
C LYS A 196 -11.43 -16.21 7.81
N VAL A 197 -11.34 -15.31 8.79
CA VAL A 197 -11.92 -15.52 10.13
C VAL A 197 -13.43 -15.70 9.95
N ASN A 198 -13.97 -16.83 10.42
CA ASN A 198 -15.41 -17.08 10.52
C ASN A 198 -15.99 -16.32 11.72
#